data_AF-A0A7W3GWK4-F1
#
_entry.id   AF-A0A7W3GWK4-F1
#
_cell.length_a   1.000
_cell.length_b   1.000
_cell.length_c   1.000
_cell.angle_alpha   90.00
_cell.angle_beta   90.00
_cell.angle_gamma   90.00
#
_symmetry.space_group_name_H-M   'P 1'
#
loop_
_entity.id
_entity.type
_entity.pdbx_description
1 polymer ?
#
loop_
_entity_poly.entity_id
_entity_poly.type
_entity_poly.pdbx_seq_one_letter_code
_entity_poly.pdbx_strand_id
1 'polypeptide(L)' 'MQLSPETRSILRQYKTLINERRRESGLSPVTTAKVLDEICESATR' A
#
# COMPACT_ATOMS: atom_id res chain seq x y z
N MET A 1 -10.86 13.15 8.10
CA MET A 1 -11.29 11.78 8.48
C MET A 1 -10.16 11.12 9.26
N GLN A 2 -10.41 10.60 10.46
CA GLN A 2 -9.42 9.81 11.20
C GLN A 2 -9.81 8.33 11.16
N LEU A 3 -8.85 7.47 10.79
CA LEU A 3 -9.04 6.03 10.79
C LEU A 3 -8.98 5.49 12.22
N SER A 4 -9.86 4.55 12.54
CA SER A 4 -9.81 3.86 13.84
C SER A 4 -8.47 3.12 14.00
N PRO A 5 -8.02 2.88 15.25
CA PRO A 5 -6.83 2.09 15.50
C PRO A 5 -6.88 0.70 14.86
N GLU A 6 -8.06 0.07 14.89
CA GLU A 6 -8.30 -1.24 14.27
C GLU A 6 -8.10 -1.18 12.75
N THR A 7 -8.73 -0.22 12.06
CA THR A 7 -8.55 -0.06 10.61
C THR A 7 -7.08 0.19 10.24
N ARG A 8 -6.35 0.98 11.05
CA ARG A 8 -4.91 1.21 10.85
C ARG A 8 -4.09 -0.08 11.04
N SER A 9 -4.47 -0.94 11.98
CA SER A 9 -3.82 -2.24 12.20
C SER A 9 -4.02 -3.15 10.98
N ILE A 10 -5.26 -3.24 10.50
CA ILE A 10 -5.62 -4.05 9.33
C ILE A 10 -4.83 -3.61 8.09
N LEU A 11 -4.76 -2.31 7.81
CA LEU A 11 -3.99 -1.78 6.68
C LEU A 11 -2.48 -2.09 6.78
N ARG A 12 -1.91 -2.07 7.99
CA ARG A 12 -0.50 -2.45 8.20
C ARG A 12 -0.27 -3.93 7.92
N GLN A 13 -1.18 -4.80 8.37
CA GLN A 13 -1.09 -6.25 8.10
C GLN A 13 -1.13 -6.54 6.59
N TYR A 14 -2.08 -5.93 5.87
CA TYR A 14 -2.14 -6.07 4.42
C TYR A 14 -0.89 -5.55 3.73
N LYS A 15 -0.37 -4.39 4.13
CA LYS A 15 0.88 -3.84 3.58
C LYS A 15 2.05 -4.82 3.75
N THR A 16 2.19 -5.43 4.92
CA THR A 16 3.23 -6.42 5.19
C THR A 16 3.07 -7.63 4.27
N LEU A 17 1.88 -8.25 4.27
CA LEU A 17 1.60 -9.44 3.46
C LEU A 17 1.86 -9.20 1.97
N ILE A 18 1.40 -8.05 1.44
CA ILE A 18 1.61 -7.71 0.03
C ILE A 18 3.10 -7.55 -0.28
N ASN A 19 3.86 -6.88 0.59
CA ASN A 19 5.28 -6.64 0.37
C ASN A 19 6.12 -7.91 0.50
N GLU A 20 5.75 -8.85 1.35
CA GLU A 20 6.35 -10.19 1.41
C GLU A 20 6.16 -10.93 0.09
N ARG A 21 4.92 -11.02 -0.41
CA ARG A 21 4.61 -11.69 -1.69
C ARG A 21 5.30 -11.03 -2.89
N ARG A 22 5.41 -9.71 -2.89
CA ARG A 22 6.15 -8.96 -3.92
C ARG A 22 7.64 -9.25 -3.86
N ARG A 23 8.22 -9.33 -2.66
CA ARG A 23 9.62 -9.72 -2.47
C ARG A 23 9.89 -11.13 -3.00
N GLU A 24 9.01 -12.08 -2.71
CA GLU A 24 9.09 -13.45 -3.26
C GLU A 24 9.04 -13.46 -4.79
N SER A 25 8.29 -12.53 -5.39
CA SER A 25 8.19 -12.35 -6.84
C SER A 25 9.30 -11.48 -7.43
N GLY A 26 10.32 -11.08 -6.65
CA GLY A 26 11.41 -10.20 -7.10
C GLY A 26 11.00 -8.75 -7.37
N LEU A 27 9.81 -8.34 -6.94
CA LEU A 27 9.27 -7.00 -7.14
C LEU A 27 9.64 -6.06 -5.99
N SER A 28 9.79 -4.78 -6.32
CA SER A 28 9.98 -3.73 -5.32
C SER A 28 8.75 -3.56 -4.40
N PRO A 29 8.93 -3.19 -3.13
CA PRO A 29 7.83 -3.03 -2.19
C PRO A 29 6.87 -1.89 -2.59
N VAL A 30 5.60 -2.04 -2.23
CA VAL A 30 4.60 -0.97 -2.26
C VAL A 30 4.78 -0.06 -1.05
N THR A 31 4.86 1.24 -1.34
CA THR A 31 4.91 2.31 -0.35
C THR A 31 3.68 3.20 -0.50
N THR A 32 3.33 3.94 0.57
CA THR A 32 2.22 4.89 0.51
C THR A 32 2.44 5.95 -0.55
N ALA A 33 3.69 6.42 -0.72
CA ALA A 33 4.05 7.37 -1.78
C ALA A 33 3.72 6.79 -3.16
N LYS A 34 4.19 5.57 -3.45
CA LYS A 34 3.93 4.90 -4.73
C LYS A 34 2.44 4.72 -5.03
N VAL A 35 1.64 4.36 -4.01
CA VAL A 35 0.18 4.25 -4.17
C VAL A 35 -0.45 5.61 -4.47
N LEU A 36 -0.01 6.67 -3.80
CA LEU A 36 -0.51 8.02 -4.04
C LEU A 36 -0.13 8.50 -5.45
N ASP A 37 1.11 8.26 -5.88
CA ASP A 37 1.58 8.60 -7.22
C ASP A 37 0.74 7.88 -8.28
N GLU A 38 0.53 6.57 -8.14
CA GLU A 38 -0.31 5.78 -9.07
C GLU A 38 -1.77 6.27 -9.10
N ILE A 39 -2.34 6.64 -7.95
CA ILE A 39 -3.70 7.22 -7.87
C ILE A 39 -3.75 8.57 -8.59
N CYS A 40 -2.79 9.46 -8.32
CA CYS A 40 -2.71 10.77 -8.96
C CYS A 40 -2.53 10.66 -10.48
N GLU A 41 -1.66 9.74 -10.93
CA GLU A 41 -1.50 9.43 -12.36
C GLU A 41 -2.82 8.93 -12.96
N SER A 42 -3.52 8.02 -12.29
CA SER A 42 -4.80 7.46 -12.78
C SER A 42 -5.93 8.49 -12.83
N ALA A 43 -5.96 9.45 -11.90
CA ALA A 43 -7.00 10.48 -11.84
C ALA A 43 -6.77 11.62 -12.84
N THR A 44 -5.56 11.75 -13.38
CA THR A 44 -5.17 12.81 -14.33
C THR A 44 -5.19 12.32 -15.79
N ARG A 45 -5.49 11.04 -16.01
CA ARG A 45 -5.55 10.40 -17.31
C ARG A 45 -6.99 10.14 -17.74
#